data_AF-A0A6M3XXR0-F1
#
_entry.id   AF-A0A6M3XXR0-F1
#
_cell.length_a   1.000
_cell.length_b   1.000
_cell.length_c   1.000
_cell.angle_alpha   90.00
_cell.angle_beta   90.00
_cell.angle_gamma   90.00
#
_symmetry.space_group_name_H-M   'P 1'
#
loop_
_entity.id
_entity.type
_entity.pdbx_description
1 polymer ?
#
loop_
_entity_poly.entity_id
_entity_poly.type
_entity_poly.pdbx_seq_one_letter_code
_entity_poly.pdbx_strand_id
1 'polypeptide(L)'
;MANKYNEIDTTKYDAVQLEEYNGTYSIKSIQIGQNETYYPRFAYPSEWSKATRGWVPGKKSFPVMVRLGDKQTALNTLRQIIKDLQGG
;
A
#
# COMPACT_ATOMS: atom_id res chain seq x y z
N MET A 1 12.69 24.50 -7.97
CA MET A 1 11.82 24.32 -6.79
C MET A 1 11.42 22.85 -6.76
N ALA A 2 11.88 22.10 -5.76
CA ALA A 2 11.56 20.67 -5.64
C ALA A 2 10.10 20.54 -5.22
N ASN A 3 9.26 19.95 -6.06
CA ASN A 3 7.92 19.55 -5.66
C ASN A 3 8.07 18.53 -4.53
N LYS A 4 7.69 18.96 -3.33
CA LYS A 4 7.62 18.12 -2.14
C LYS A 4 6.45 17.16 -2.38
N TYR A 5 6.74 15.97 -2.89
CA TYR A 5 5.72 14.93 -3.06
C TYR A 5 5.18 14.59 -1.68
N ASN A 6 3.87 14.65 -1.53
CA ASN A 6 3.20 14.39 -0.27
C ASN A 6 3.67 13.04 0.27
N GLU A 7 4.22 13.05 1.48
CA GLU A 7 4.43 11.83 2.25
C GLU A 7 3.15 11.00 2.19
N ILE A 8 3.33 9.69 2.03
CA ILE A 8 2.23 8.74 2.11
C ILE A 8 1.58 8.93 3.48
N ASP A 9 0.41 9.57 3.50
CA ASP A 9 -0.33 9.88 4.72
C ASP A 9 -0.91 8.59 5.29
N THR A 10 -0.21 8.03 6.28
CA THR A 10 -0.52 6.73 6.86
C THR A 10 -1.75 6.73 7.77
N THR A 11 -2.36 7.90 7.99
CA THR A 11 -3.55 8.05 8.85
C THR A 11 -4.86 7.86 8.08
N LYS A 12 -4.81 7.69 6.76
CA LYS A 12 -5.98 7.54 5.87
C LYS A 12 -6.30 6.08 5.52
N TYR A 13 -5.86 5.12 6.34
CA TYR A 13 -6.09 3.71 6.11
C TYR A 13 -7.12 3.18 7.08
N ASP A 14 -8.18 2.60 6.53
CA ASP A 14 -9.29 2.08 7.32
C ASP A 14 -9.09 0.59 7.65
N ALA A 15 -8.40 -0.16 6.79
CA ALA A 15 -8.10 -1.58 6.99
C ALA A 15 -6.88 -2.07 6.18
N VAL A 16 -6.33 -3.21 6.61
CA VAL A 16 -5.33 -4.00 5.88
C VAL A 16 -5.86 -5.41 5.63
N GLN A 17 -5.59 -5.98 4.45
CA GLN A 17 -5.99 -7.34 4.10
C GLN A 17 -4.77 -8.17 3.67
N LEU A 18 -4.72 -9.42 4.11
CA LEU A 18 -3.75 -10.40 3.62
C LEU A 18 -4.25 -11.02 2.31
N GLU A 19 -3.40 -11.02 1.28
CA GLU A 19 -3.65 -11.61 -0.03
C GLU A 19 -2.58 -12.69 -0.31
N GLU A 20 -2.98 -13.80 -0.92
CA GLU A 20 -2.07 -14.89 -1.32
C GLU A 20 -2.14 -15.07 -2.84
N TYR A 21 -0.97 -15.12 -3.48
CA TYR A 21 -0.84 -15.48 -4.89
C TYR A 21 0.34 -16.42 -5.09
N ASN A 22 0.05 -17.64 -5.56
CA ASN A 22 1.06 -18.66 -5.88
C ASN A 22 2.06 -18.91 -4.72
N GLY A 23 1.55 -19.09 -3.50
CA GLY A 23 2.34 -19.33 -2.29
C GLY A 23 3.13 -18.11 -1.77
N THR A 24 2.97 -16.94 -2.41
CA THR A 24 3.50 -15.66 -1.93
C THR A 24 2.39 -14.87 -1.27
N TYR A 25 2.66 -14.36 -0.06
CA TYR A 25 1.73 -13.54 0.70
C TYR A 25 2.07 -12.06 0.60
N SER A 26 1.05 -11.20 0.60
CA SER A 26 1.17 -9.75 0.62
C SER A 26 0.13 -9.11 1.54
N ILE A 27 0.42 -7.92 2.05
CA ILE A 27 -0.57 -7.06 2.71
C ILE A 27 -0.98 -5.96 1.75
N LYS A 28 -2.29 -5.76 1.62
CA LYS A 28 -2.93 -4.75 0.78
C LYS A 28 -3.67 -3.73 1.64
N SER A 29 -3.48 -2.46 1.34
CA SER A 29 -4.19 -1.37 2.01
C SER A 29 -5.57 -1.15 1.40
N ILE A 30 -6.58 -0.98 2.27
CA ILE A 30 -7.98 -0.84 1.89
C ILE A 30 -8.53 0.51 2.38
N GLN A 31 -9.38 1.10 1.56
CA GLN A 31 -10.24 2.22 1.92
C GLN A 31 -11.70 1.76 2.03
N ILE A 32 -12.40 2.20 3.07
CA ILE A 32 -13.83 1.97 3.26
C ILE A 32 -14.61 3.10 2.57
N GLY A 33 -15.46 2.75 1.60
CA GLY A 33 -16.35 3.68 0.91
C GLY A 33 -17.63 3.97 1.68
N GLN A 34 -18.48 4.86 1.13
CA GLN A 34 -19.72 5.33 1.77
C GLN A 34 -20.76 4.22 2.09
N ASN A 35 -20.62 3.03 1.50
CA ASN A 35 -21.51 1.87 1.72
C ASN A 35 -20.74 0.65 2.26
N GLU A 36 -19.76 0.86 3.14
CA GLU A 36 -18.87 -0.20 3.66
C GLU A 36 -18.14 -1.00 2.56
N THR A 37 -18.06 -0.45 1.35
CA THR A 37 -17.43 -1.12 0.23
C THR A 37 -15.92 -0.96 0.35
N TYR A 38 -15.22 -2.09 0.38
CA TYR A 38 -13.77 -2.16 0.53
C TYR A 38 -13.08 -2.01 -0.82
N TYR A 39 -12.40 -0.89 -1.04
CA TYR A 39 -11.64 -0.63 -2.26
C TYR A 39 -10.14 -0.76 -2.00
N PRO A 40 -9.40 -1.47 -2.88
CA PRO A 40 -7.95 -1.39 -2.89
C PRO A 40 -7.50 0.07 -3.07
N ARG A 41 -6.56 0.52 -2.25
CA ARG A 41 -5.88 1.80 -2.51
C ARG A 41 -4.88 1.59 -3.63
N PHE A 42 -4.98 2.40 -4.68
CA PHE A 42 -4.03 2.40 -5.78
C PHE A 42 -3.02 3.55 -5.63
N ALA A 43 -1.74 3.27 -5.88
CA ALA A 43 -0.70 4.26 -6.03
C ALA A 43 -0.31 4.41 -7.51
N TYR A 44 0.04 5.64 -7.89
CA TYR A 44 0.63 5.96 -9.18
C TYR A 44 2.14 6.06 -8.98
N PRO A 45 2.92 4.98 -9.23
CA PRO A 45 4.36 5.04 -9.05
C PRO A 45 4.95 6.13 -9.94
N SER A 46 5.91 6.89 -9.41
CA SER A 46 6.57 7.94 -10.17
C SER A 46 7.32 7.37 -11.38
N GLU A 47 7.20 8.02 -12.53
CA GLU A 47 7.96 7.72 -13.74
C GLU A 47 8.83 8.92 -14.14
N TRP A 48 10.02 8.65 -14.70
CA TRP A 48 10.88 9.72 -15.20
C TRP A 48 10.37 10.23 -16.54
N SER A 49 10.00 11.51 -16.61
CA SER A 49 9.57 12.16 -17.84
C SER A 49 10.72 12.90 -18.52
N LYS A 50 10.97 12.55 -19.78
CA LYS A 50 11.94 13.28 -20.63
C LYS A 50 11.47 14.71 -20.95
N ALA A 51 10.16 14.92 -21.08
CA ALA A 51 9.58 16.21 -21.46
C ALA A 51 9.72 17.27 -20.35
N THR A 52 9.56 16.86 -19.10
CA THR A 52 9.67 17.75 -17.92
C THR A 52 11.02 17.63 -17.21
N ARG A 53 11.90 16.71 -17.67
CA ARG A 53 13.19 16.37 -17.05
C ARG A 53 13.06 16.15 -15.53
N GLY A 54 12.07 15.38 -15.13
CA GLY A 54 11.76 15.12 -13.72
C GLY A 54 10.84 13.92 -13.52
N TRP A 55 10.69 13.53 -12.27
CA TRP A 55 9.71 12.51 -11.85
C TRP A 55 8.29 13.07 -11.95
N VAL A 56 7.37 12.31 -12.52
CA VAL A 56 5.95 12.64 -12.64
C VAL A 56 5.11 11.43 -12.22
N PRO A 57 3.82 11.59 -11.87
CA PRO A 57 2.95 10.45 -11.60
C PRO A 57 2.87 9.52 -12.83
N GLY A 58 3.06 8.22 -12.61
CA GLY A 58 2.88 7.21 -13.65
C GLY A 58 1.45 7.17 -14.18
N LYS A 59 1.28 6.75 -15.44
CA LYS A 59 -0.06 6.64 -16.05
C LYS A 59 -0.85 5.41 -15.59
N LYS A 60 -0.16 4.39 -15.09
CA LYS A 60 -0.76 3.15 -14.58
C LYS A 60 -0.78 3.20 -13.06
N SER A 61 -1.90 2.82 -12.47
CA SER A 61 -2.03 2.68 -11.03
C SER A 61 -1.97 1.21 -10.64
N PHE A 62 -1.40 0.93 -9.46
CA PHE A 62 -1.30 -0.41 -8.91
C PHE A 62 -1.76 -0.39 -7.46
N PRO A 63 -2.40 -1.46 -6.96
CA PRO A 63 -2.76 -1.53 -5.55
C PRO A 63 -1.48 -1.47 -4.71
N VAL A 64 -1.53 -0.70 -3.62
CA VAL A 64 -0.44 -0.65 -2.65
C VAL A 64 -0.37 -2.00 -1.94
N MET A 65 0.71 -2.73 -2.19
CA MET A 65 0.94 -4.05 -1.65
C MET A 65 2.37 -4.19 -1.13
N VAL A 66 2.53 -4.79 0.04
CA VAL A 66 3.84 -5.17 0.58
C VAL A 66 3.95 -6.69 0.50
N ARG A 67 4.94 -7.19 -0.23
CA ARG A 67 5.22 -8.63 -0.32
C ARG A 67 5.88 -9.09 0.98
N LEU A 68 5.30 -10.12 1.60
CA LEU A 68 5.78 -10.71 2.85
C LEU A 68 6.53 -12.03 2.67
N GLY A 69 6.48 -12.61 1.46
CA GLY A 69 7.17 -13.87 1.17
C GLY A 69 6.31 -15.07 1.53
N ASP A 70 6.83 -15.97 2.37
CA ASP A 70 6.15 -17.20 2.76
C ASP A 70 5.07 -16.99 3.82
N LYS A 71 4.26 -18.03 4.06
CA LYS A 71 3.13 -18.02 4.98
C LYS A 71 3.51 -17.66 6.41
N GLN A 72 4.62 -18.23 6.90
CA GLN A 72 5.02 -18.07 8.29
C GLN A 72 5.51 -16.65 8.54
N THR A 73 6.34 -16.13 7.64
CA THR A 73 6.78 -14.73 7.65
C THR A 73 5.57 -13.80 7.62
N ALA A 74 4.62 -14.05 6.73
CA ALA A 74 3.44 -13.22 6.59
C ALA A 74 2.55 -13.17 7.85
N LEU A 75 2.30 -14.33 8.47
CA LEU A 75 1.52 -14.40 9.71
C LEU A 75 2.22 -13.70 10.87
N ASN A 76 3.54 -13.84 10.98
CA ASN A 76 4.31 -13.18 12.02
C ASN A 76 4.27 -11.65 11.84
N THR A 77 4.47 -11.16 10.62
CA THR A 77 4.37 -9.73 10.31
C THR A 77 2.98 -9.18 10.58
N LEU A 78 1.92 -9.89 10.17
CA LEU A 78 0.55 -9.46 10.42
C LEU A 78 0.24 -9.36 11.92
N ARG A 79 0.67 -10.35 12.71
CA ARG A 79 0.52 -10.34 14.17
C ARG A 79 1.24 -9.15 14.81
N GLN A 80 2.45 -8.85 14.35
CA GLN A 80 3.21 -7.71 14.84
C GLN A 80 2.50 -6.39 14.51
N ILE A 81 2.03 -6.21 13.28
CA ILE A 81 1.28 -5.02 12.86
C ILE A 81 0.02 -4.83 13.72
N ILE A 82 -0.75 -5.89 13.95
CA ILE A 82 -1.95 -5.83 14.80
C ILE A 82 -1.58 -5.40 16.23
N LYS A 83 -0.51 -5.99 16.79
CA LYS A 83 -0.02 -5.64 18.12
C LYS A 83 0.38 -4.16 18.21
N ASP A 84 1.12 -3.66 17.23
CA ASP A 84 1.57 -2.26 17.18
C ASP A 84 0.38 -1.30 17.07
N LEU A 85 -0.62 -1.65 16.25
CA LEU A 85 -1.86 -0.85 16.09
C LEU A 85 -2.73 -0.84 17.34
N GLN A 86 -2.66 -1.87 18.18
CA GLN A 86 -3.39 -1.95 19.45
C GLN A 86 -2.68 -1.21 20.60
N GLY A 87 -1.56 -0.53 20.32
CA GLY A 87 -0.80 0.25 21.31
C GLY A 87 0.13 -0.60 22.17
N GLY A 88 0.74 -1.63 21.57
CA GLY A 88 1.74 -2.48 22.21
C GLY A 88 2.98 -1.77 22.74
#